data_AF-A0A7C3CTW8-F1
#
_entry.id   AF-A0A7C3CTW8-F1
#
_cell.length_a   1.000
_cell.length_b   1.000
_cell.length_c   1.000
_cell.angle_alpha   90.00
_cell.angle_beta   90.00
_cell.angle_gamma   90.00
#
_symmetry.space_group_name_H-M   'P 1'
#
loop_
_entity.id
_entity.type
_entity.pdbx_description
1 polymer ?
#
loop_
_entity_poly.entity_id
_entity_poly.type
_entity_poly.pdbx_seq_one_letter_code
_entity_poly.pdbx_strand_id
1 'polypeptide(L)'
;DLPDIAYCFLGDARNNMGNSLMVGGVKLGMDVRLCGPKHLWPKEELVETCRAIAAETGARLTITDDLEEGVRGADFLYTDVWVSMGEPESVWAERVQLLKPYQVNARALELTGNPDVKFMHCLPAFHNADTEVGQKMEEKFGLENGIEVTEEVFESPASIVFDEAENRLHTIKAIMVATLGD
;
A
#
# COMPACT_ATOMS: atom_id res chain seq x y z
N ASP A 1 20.54 -4.79 3.82
CA ASP A 1 20.53 -4.49 2.38
C ASP A 1 19.10 -4.55 1.83
N LEU A 2 18.86 -4.16 0.57
CA LEU A 2 17.49 -4.20 -0.01
C LEU A 2 16.82 -5.58 0.12
N PRO A 3 17.51 -6.73 -0.06
CA PRO A 3 16.90 -8.05 0.12
C PRO A 3 16.43 -8.36 1.53
N ASP A 4 16.90 -7.61 2.54
CA ASP A 4 16.49 -7.80 3.94
C ASP A 4 15.21 -7.03 4.29
N ILE A 5 14.70 -6.21 3.36
CA ILE A 5 13.50 -5.39 3.59
C ILE A 5 12.25 -6.19 3.21
N ALA A 6 11.32 -6.26 4.15
CA ALA A 6 9.97 -6.77 3.94
C ALA A 6 8.94 -5.65 3.95
N TYR A 7 8.03 -5.65 2.99
CA TYR A 7 6.89 -4.74 3.02
C TYR A 7 5.58 -5.44 2.62
N CYS A 8 4.49 -4.91 3.13
CA CYS A 8 3.14 -5.38 2.82
C CYS A 8 2.29 -4.25 2.27
N PHE A 9 1.80 -4.41 1.03
CA PHE A 9 0.75 -3.56 0.46
C PHE A 9 -0.62 -4.11 0.87
N LEU A 10 -1.41 -3.30 1.56
CA LEU A 10 -2.74 -3.63 2.07
C LEU A 10 -3.82 -2.98 1.18
N GLY A 11 -4.88 -3.74 0.86
CA GLY A 11 -6.06 -3.22 0.19
C GLY A 11 -6.26 -3.70 -1.26
N ASP A 12 -6.51 -2.77 -2.20
CA ASP A 12 -6.76 -3.09 -3.62
C ASP A 12 -5.46 -3.40 -4.39
N ALA A 13 -4.94 -4.61 -4.22
CA ALA A 13 -3.66 -5.04 -4.78
C ALA A 13 -3.61 -5.09 -6.32
N ARG A 14 -4.74 -4.99 -7.02
CA ARG A 14 -4.79 -5.00 -8.50
C ARG A 14 -4.50 -3.64 -9.13
N ASN A 15 -4.51 -2.57 -8.33
CA ASN A 15 -4.35 -1.22 -8.82
C ASN A 15 -2.90 -0.98 -9.32
N ASN A 16 -2.64 0.21 -9.84
CA ASN A 16 -1.30 0.56 -10.32
C ASN A 16 -0.23 0.47 -9.22
N MET A 17 -0.55 0.85 -7.97
CA MET A 17 0.39 0.79 -6.85
C MET A 17 0.75 -0.64 -6.46
N GLY A 18 -0.23 -1.52 -6.26
CA GLY A 18 0.01 -2.94 -5.97
C GLY A 18 0.85 -3.62 -7.06
N ASN A 19 0.55 -3.35 -8.33
CA ASN A 19 1.35 -3.85 -9.46
C ASN A 19 2.77 -3.28 -9.47
N SER A 20 2.93 -1.98 -9.24
CA SER A 20 4.23 -1.29 -9.35
C SER A 20 5.16 -1.66 -8.21
N LEU A 21 4.64 -1.74 -6.98
CA LEU A 21 5.37 -2.24 -5.82
C LEU A 21 5.80 -3.68 -6.06
N MET A 22 4.88 -4.56 -6.49
CA MET A 22 5.21 -5.94 -6.79
C MET A 22 6.36 -6.08 -7.79
N VAL A 23 6.27 -5.40 -8.93
CA VAL A 23 7.31 -5.44 -9.96
C VAL A 23 8.63 -4.88 -9.46
N GLY A 24 8.61 -3.75 -8.75
CA GLY A 24 9.81 -3.11 -8.22
C GLY A 24 10.52 -3.97 -7.18
N GLY A 25 9.77 -4.49 -6.20
CA GLY A 25 10.34 -5.28 -5.11
C GLY A 25 10.94 -6.60 -5.58
N VAL A 26 10.27 -7.34 -6.48
CA VAL A 26 10.84 -8.60 -6.97
C VAL A 26 12.11 -8.38 -7.78
N LYS A 27 12.22 -7.25 -8.52
CA LYS A 27 13.44 -6.89 -9.25
C LYS A 27 14.61 -6.53 -8.33
N LEU A 28 14.34 -6.10 -7.10
CA LEU A 28 15.32 -5.70 -6.10
C LEU A 28 15.66 -6.81 -5.09
N GLY A 29 15.07 -8.00 -5.21
CA GLY A 29 15.34 -9.12 -4.30
C GLY A 29 14.63 -9.03 -2.95
N MET A 30 13.63 -8.16 -2.80
CA MET A 30 12.96 -7.87 -1.53
C MET A 30 11.95 -8.96 -1.12
N ASP A 31 11.45 -8.89 0.12
CA ASP A 31 10.25 -9.62 0.53
C ASP A 31 8.99 -8.79 0.26
N VAL A 32 8.31 -9.14 -0.82
CA VAL A 32 7.14 -8.46 -1.37
C VAL A 32 5.88 -9.17 -0.95
N ARG A 33 4.95 -8.43 -0.32
CA ARG A 33 3.68 -8.98 0.12
C ARG A 33 2.52 -8.11 -0.34
N LEU A 34 1.52 -8.74 -0.94
CA LEU A 34 0.24 -8.11 -1.28
C LEU A 34 -0.85 -8.77 -0.44
N CYS A 35 -1.53 -7.98 0.39
CA CYS A 35 -2.54 -8.46 1.30
C CYS A 35 -3.87 -7.76 1.01
N GLY A 36 -4.84 -8.52 0.53
CA GLY A 36 -6.12 -8.01 0.08
C GLY A 36 -7.05 -9.13 -0.33
N PRO A 37 -8.34 -8.85 -0.56
CA PRO A 37 -9.28 -9.89 -0.91
C PRO A 37 -8.97 -10.46 -2.30
N LYS A 38 -9.14 -11.78 -2.49
CA LYS A 38 -8.74 -12.52 -3.69
C LYS A 38 -9.17 -11.92 -5.03
N HIS A 39 -10.38 -11.36 -5.09
CA HIS A 39 -10.92 -10.76 -6.32
C HIS A 39 -10.29 -9.40 -6.66
N LEU A 40 -9.45 -8.86 -5.77
CA LEU A 40 -8.64 -7.66 -5.95
C LEU A 40 -7.14 -7.96 -6.03
N TRP A 41 -6.75 -9.21 -6.31
CA TRP A 41 -5.34 -9.53 -6.58
C TRP A 41 -4.92 -9.07 -7.99
N PRO A 42 -3.60 -8.88 -8.23
CA PRO A 42 -3.07 -8.63 -9.57
C PRO A 42 -3.48 -9.70 -10.58
N LYS A 43 -3.43 -9.34 -11.86
CA LYS A 43 -3.66 -10.31 -12.94
C LYS A 43 -2.62 -11.43 -12.89
N GLU A 44 -3.08 -12.67 -13.08
CA GLU A 44 -2.22 -13.86 -12.97
C GLU A 44 -0.98 -13.79 -13.87
N GLU A 45 -1.13 -13.34 -15.13
CA GLU A 45 0.00 -13.17 -16.06
C GLU A 45 1.14 -12.30 -15.50
N LEU A 46 0.78 -11.23 -14.76
CA LEU A 46 1.75 -10.36 -14.12
C LEU A 46 2.38 -11.04 -12.89
N VAL A 47 1.58 -11.78 -12.12
CA VAL A 47 2.05 -12.56 -10.97
C VAL A 47 3.05 -13.62 -11.41
N GLU A 48 2.76 -14.39 -12.47
CA GLU A 48 3.65 -15.40 -13.04
C GLU A 48 4.97 -14.78 -13.48
N THR A 49 4.91 -13.62 -14.16
CA THR A 49 6.11 -12.86 -14.54
C THR A 49 6.93 -12.46 -13.32
N CYS A 50 6.28 -11.95 -12.27
CA CYS A 50 6.96 -11.53 -11.04
C CYS A 50 7.54 -12.72 -10.26
N ARG A 51 6.89 -13.89 -10.28
CA ARG A 51 7.42 -15.12 -9.69
C ARG A 51 8.66 -15.62 -10.42
N ALA A 52 8.69 -15.54 -11.74
CA ALA A 52 9.88 -15.89 -12.52
C ALA A 52 11.06 -14.97 -12.17
N ILE A 53 10.83 -13.65 -12.11
CA ILE A 53 11.86 -12.68 -11.70
C ILE A 53 12.32 -12.95 -10.26
N ALA A 54 11.39 -13.23 -9.34
CA ALA A 54 11.71 -13.51 -7.95
C ALA A 54 12.63 -14.73 -7.79
N ALA A 55 12.47 -15.76 -8.64
CA ALA A 55 13.35 -16.92 -8.66
C ALA A 55 14.78 -16.58 -9.10
N GLU A 56 14.97 -15.55 -9.92
CA GLU A 56 16.29 -15.07 -10.37
C GLU A 56 16.94 -14.15 -9.34
N THR A 57 16.18 -13.28 -8.70
CA THR A 57 16.69 -12.26 -7.77
C THR A 57 16.80 -12.74 -6.32
N GLY A 58 16.14 -13.84 -5.98
CA GLY A 58 15.99 -14.31 -4.60
C GLY A 58 14.88 -13.61 -3.82
N ALA A 59 14.06 -12.76 -4.47
CA ALA A 59 12.92 -12.13 -3.83
C ALA A 59 11.90 -13.16 -3.34
N ARG A 60 11.14 -12.79 -2.31
CA ARG A 60 9.95 -13.54 -1.88
C ARG A 60 8.70 -12.79 -2.33
N LEU A 61 7.75 -13.48 -2.94
CA LEU A 61 6.46 -12.92 -3.35
C LEU A 61 5.30 -13.67 -2.70
N THR A 62 4.63 -13.00 -1.76
CA THR A 62 3.45 -13.47 -1.04
C THR A 62 2.22 -12.69 -1.50
N ILE A 63 1.14 -13.38 -1.85
CA ILE A 63 -0.17 -12.77 -2.14
C ILE A 63 -1.18 -13.53 -1.28
N THR A 64 -1.85 -12.83 -0.36
CA THR A 64 -2.71 -13.46 0.66
C THR A 64 -3.95 -12.61 0.95
N ASP A 65 -5.02 -13.26 1.43
CA ASP A 65 -6.21 -12.63 1.99
C ASP A 65 -6.23 -12.72 3.54
N ASP A 66 -5.14 -13.17 4.15
CA ASP A 66 -4.93 -13.18 5.60
C ASP A 66 -4.10 -11.95 6.03
N LEU A 67 -4.73 -11.07 6.81
CA LEU A 67 -4.10 -9.85 7.32
C LEU A 67 -2.88 -10.17 8.19
N GLU A 68 -3.01 -11.12 9.12
CA GLU A 68 -1.95 -11.44 10.08
C GLU A 68 -0.77 -12.11 9.37
N GLU A 69 -1.02 -12.99 8.39
CA GLU A 69 0.04 -13.53 7.54
C GLU A 69 0.76 -12.42 6.76
N GLY A 70 -0.01 -11.51 6.13
CA GLY A 70 0.54 -10.46 5.28
C GLY A 70 1.49 -9.52 6.03
N VAL A 71 1.09 -9.06 7.21
CA VAL A 71 1.81 -7.99 7.93
C VAL A 71 2.93 -8.50 8.85
N ARG A 72 2.93 -9.79 9.24
CA ARG A 72 3.86 -10.33 10.24
C ARG A 72 5.32 -10.11 9.88
N GLY A 73 6.05 -9.35 10.69
CA GLY A 73 7.45 -9.02 10.51
C GLY A 73 7.74 -8.11 9.33
N ALA A 74 6.75 -7.34 8.83
CA ALA A 74 7.02 -6.32 7.82
C ALA A 74 7.79 -5.13 8.43
N ASP A 75 8.70 -4.56 7.67
CA ASP A 75 9.37 -3.29 7.98
C ASP A 75 8.52 -2.10 7.56
N PHE A 76 7.76 -2.27 6.47
CA PHE A 76 6.86 -1.24 5.94
C PHE A 76 5.46 -1.78 5.67
N LEU A 77 4.44 -1.07 6.15
CA LEU A 77 3.08 -1.23 5.68
C LEU A 77 2.75 -0.10 4.71
N TYR A 78 2.23 -0.47 3.55
CA TYR A 78 1.84 0.45 2.51
C TYR A 78 0.35 0.26 2.22
N THR A 79 -0.41 1.34 2.04
CA THR A 79 -1.77 1.26 1.47
C THR A 79 -1.97 2.38 0.46
N ASP A 80 -3.05 2.31 -0.28
CA ASP A 80 -3.52 3.36 -1.19
C ASP A 80 -5.04 3.49 -1.05
N VAL A 81 -5.60 4.57 -1.62
CA VAL A 81 -7.03 4.83 -1.61
C VAL A 81 -7.81 3.65 -2.19
N TRP A 82 -8.86 3.24 -1.48
CA TRP A 82 -9.73 2.13 -1.91
C TRP A 82 -10.62 2.47 -3.10
N VAL A 83 -10.81 3.76 -3.32
CA VAL A 83 -11.64 4.32 -4.37
C VAL A 83 -10.79 5.34 -5.10
N SER A 84 -10.56 5.10 -6.39
CA SER A 84 -9.75 5.98 -7.22
C SER A 84 -10.52 7.24 -7.63
N MET A 85 -9.78 8.32 -7.91
CA MET A 85 -10.36 9.53 -8.50
C MET A 85 -11.10 9.21 -9.81
N GLY A 86 -12.40 9.50 -9.85
CA GLY A 86 -13.25 9.30 -11.03
C GLY A 86 -14.07 8.00 -11.02
N GLU A 87 -13.87 7.11 -10.05
CA GLU A 87 -14.79 5.98 -9.87
C GLU A 87 -16.17 6.48 -9.36
N PRO A 88 -17.29 5.95 -9.90
CA PRO A 88 -18.62 6.41 -9.54
C PRO A 88 -18.94 6.10 -8.07
N GLU A 89 -19.68 6.98 -7.39
CA GLU A 89 -20.08 6.78 -5.98
C GLU A 89 -20.82 5.45 -5.74
N SER A 90 -21.43 4.87 -6.78
CA SER A 90 -22.11 3.57 -6.73
C SER A 90 -21.20 2.39 -6.34
N VAL A 91 -19.88 2.48 -6.57
CA VAL A 91 -18.95 1.39 -6.21
C VAL A 91 -18.39 1.52 -4.79
N TRP A 92 -18.58 2.67 -4.12
CA TRP A 92 -17.92 2.95 -2.84
C TRP A 92 -18.37 1.98 -1.75
N ALA A 93 -19.66 1.68 -1.66
CA ALA A 93 -20.22 0.80 -0.64
C ALA A 93 -19.61 -0.61 -0.69
N GLU A 94 -19.51 -1.17 -1.89
CA GLU A 94 -18.89 -2.48 -2.12
C GLU A 94 -17.40 -2.45 -1.75
N ARG A 95 -16.66 -1.44 -2.24
CA ARG A 95 -15.23 -1.28 -1.94
C ARG A 95 -14.95 -1.18 -0.45
N VAL A 96 -15.68 -0.31 0.26
CA VAL A 96 -15.55 -0.13 1.70
C VAL A 96 -15.81 -1.45 2.44
N GLN A 97 -16.87 -2.18 2.10
CA GLN A 97 -17.17 -3.45 2.77
C GLN A 97 -16.06 -4.49 2.59
N LEU A 98 -15.48 -4.56 1.38
CA LEU A 98 -14.45 -5.55 1.05
C LEU A 98 -13.07 -5.20 1.63
N LEU A 99 -12.76 -3.91 1.72
CA LEU A 99 -11.42 -3.42 2.04
C LEU A 99 -11.28 -2.98 3.50
N LYS A 100 -12.38 -2.73 4.22
CA LYS A 100 -12.35 -2.38 5.66
C LYS A 100 -11.54 -3.35 6.53
N PRO A 101 -11.54 -4.68 6.31
CA PRO A 101 -10.68 -5.59 7.06
C PRO A 101 -9.17 -5.35 6.88
N TYR A 102 -8.77 -4.63 5.83
CA TYR A 102 -7.38 -4.34 5.45
C TYR A 102 -6.97 -2.88 5.73
N GLN A 103 -7.79 -2.12 6.46
CA GLN A 103 -7.43 -0.77 6.89
C GLN A 103 -6.14 -0.77 7.70
N VAL A 104 -5.21 0.11 7.36
CA VAL A 104 -4.01 0.33 8.15
C VAL A 104 -4.39 1.12 9.41
N ASN A 105 -4.43 0.42 10.54
CA ASN A 105 -4.74 0.95 11.86
C ASN A 105 -3.73 0.45 12.89
N ALA A 106 -3.85 0.89 14.14
CA ALA A 106 -2.93 0.49 15.22
C ALA A 106 -2.79 -1.03 15.34
N ARG A 107 -3.90 -1.78 15.19
CA ARG A 107 -3.87 -3.25 15.20
C ARG A 107 -3.05 -3.82 14.04
N ALA A 108 -3.15 -3.27 12.83
CA ALA A 108 -2.34 -3.71 11.70
C ALA A 108 -0.83 -3.52 11.97
N LEU A 109 -0.45 -2.39 12.58
CA LEU A 109 0.93 -2.14 13.02
C LEU A 109 1.36 -3.14 14.11
N GLU A 110 0.52 -3.37 15.12
CA GLU A 110 0.80 -4.34 16.19
C GLU A 110 0.98 -5.77 15.68
N LEU A 111 0.15 -6.21 14.72
CA LEU A 111 0.23 -7.54 14.12
C LEU A 111 1.53 -7.79 13.36
N THR A 112 2.25 -6.73 12.98
CA THR A 112 3.60 -6.88 12.42
C THR A 112 4.55 -7.51 13.45
N GLY A 113 4.36 -7.26 14.74
CA GLY A 113 5.32 -7.66 15.78
C GLY A 113 6.68 -6.94 15.65
N ASN A 114 6.79 -5.94 14.78
CA ASN A 114 7.99 -5.13 14.58
C ASN A 114 7.77 -3.74 15.21
N PRO A 115 8.43 -3.40 16.33
CA PRO A 115 8.27 -2.10 16.97
C PRO A 115 8.77 -0.93 16.11
N ASP A 116 9.62 -1.20 15.12
CA ASP A 116 10.22 -0.21 14.22
C ASP A 116 9.47 -0.07 12.88
N VAL A 117 8.33 -0.77 12.72
CA VAL A 117 7.55 -0.73 11.48
C VAL A 117 7.19 0.70 11.08
N LYS A 118 7.29 0.99 9.78
CA LYS A 118 6.91 2.28 9.20
C LYS A 118 5.68 2.15 8.31
N PHE A 119 4.97 3.26 8.20
CA PHE A 119 3.78 3.40 7.37
C PHE A 119 4.08 4.33 6.18
N MET A 120 3.67 3.88 4.99
CA MET A 120 3.86 4.56 3.70
C MET A 120 2.54 4.66 2.92
N HIS A 121 2.41 5.72 2.12
CA HIS A 121 1.22 6.02 1.34
C HIS A 121 1.55 7.03 0.23
N CYS A 122 1.11 6.79 -1.01
CA CYS A 122 1.49 7.61 -2.17
C CYS A 122 0.92 9.03 -2.19
N LEU A 123 -0.12 9.25 -1.38
CA LEU A 123 -0.95 10.45 -1.25
C LEU A 123 -1.76 10.80 -2.54
N PRO A 124 -2.91 11.47 -2.41
CA PRO A 124 -3.59 11.87 -1.16
C PRO A 124 -4.14 10.67 -0.39
N ALA A 125 -4.28 10.80 0.94
CA ALA A 125 -4.89 9.80 1.82
C ALA A 125 -6.18 10.36 2.43
N PHE A 126 -7.18 9.51 2.63
CA PHE A 126 -8.40 9.80 3.37
C PHE A 126 -8.28 9.27 4.80
N HIS A 127 -7.51 9.99 5.62
CA HIS A 127 -7.19 9.61 7.00
C HIS A 127 -8.15 10.22 8.05
N ASN A 128 -8.94 11.23 7.66
CA ASN A 128 -9.99 11.87 8.47
C ASN A 128 -11.13 12.45 7.60
N ALA A 129 -12.07 13.14 8.24
CA ALA A 129 -13.22 13.79 7.60
C ALA A 129 -13.00 15.28 7.24
N ASP A 130 -11.76 15.79 7.19
CA ASP A 130 -11.50 17.20 6.89
C ASP A 130 -11.56 17.54 5.39
N THR A 131 -11.88 16.57 4.55
CA THR A 131 -12.06 16.73 3.09
C THR A 131 -13.50 16.47 2.66
N GLU A 132 -13.93 17.02 1.53
CA GLU A 132 -15.29 16.79 1.01
C GLU A 132 -15.62 15.30 0.82
N VAL A 133 -14.63 14.50 0.39
CA VAL A 133 -14.80 13.05 0.24
C VAL A 133 -14.81 12.37 1.62
N GLY A 134 -13.96 12.79 2.55
CA GLY A 134 -13.96 12.31 3.93
C GLY A 134 -15.31 12.51 4.62
N GLN A 135 -15.90 13.71 4.51
CA GLN A 135 -17.23 14.01 5.05
C GLN A 135 -18.32 13.12 4.46
N LYS A 136 -18.31 12.92 3.13
CA LYS A 136 -19.25 11.99 2.47
C LYS A 136 -19.08 10.55 2.96
N MET A 137 -17.86 10.14 3.25
CA MET A 137 -17.54 8.79 3.71
C MET A 137 -17.94 8.58 5.16
N GLU A 138 -17.77 9.59 6.02
CA GLU A 138 -18.34 9.65 7.36
C GLU A 138 -19.87 9.53 7.30
N GLU A 139 -20.55 10.41 6.57
CA GLU A 139 -22.01 10.45 6.48
C GLU A 139 -22.62 9.12 6.00
N LYS A 140 -21.99 8.47 5.01
CA LYS A 140 -22.52 7.26 4.38
C LYS A 140 -22.09 5.96 5.06
N PHE A 141 -20.88 5.91 5.61
CA PHE A 141 -20.25 4.66 6.05
C PHE A 141 -19.70 4.69 7.48
N GLY A 142 -19.77 5.82 8.19
CA GLY A 142 -19.21 5.96 9.54
C GLY A 142 -17.71 5.71 9.57
N LEU A 143 -16.99 6.38 8.66
CA LEU A 143 -15.53 6.32 8.52
C LEU A 143 -14.90 7.68 8.85
N GLU A 144 -15.28 8.27 9.98
CA GLU A 144 -14.76 9.56 10.46
C GLU A 144 -13.26 9.52 10.80
N ASN A 145 -12.77 8.38 11.28
CA ASN A 145 -11.38 8.17 11.68
C ASN A 145 -10.53 7.53 10.56
N GLY A 146 -10.84 7.87 9.31
CA GLY A 146 -10.08 7.42 8.14
C GLY A 146 -10.64 6.19 7.42
N ILE A 147 -10.23 6.04 6.16
CA ILE A 147 -10.71 5.04 5.20
C ILE A 147 -9.64 3.96 5.04
N GLU A 148 -8.65 4.14 4.16
CA GLU A 148 -7.58 3.17 3.96
C GLU A 148 -6.56 3.14 5.10
N VAL A 149 -6.41 4.26 5.80
CA VAL A 149 -5.56 4.42 6.98
C VAL A 149 -6.30 5.25 8.02
N THR A 150 -6.10 4.95 9.30
CA THR A 150 -6.64 5.77 10.39
C THR A 150 -5.81 7.01 10.66
N GLU A 151 -6.44 8.11 11.08
CA GLU A 151 -5.78 9.35 11.53
C GLU A 151 -4.62 9.08 12.47
N GLU A 152 -4.85 8.23 13.47
CA GLU A 152 -3.84 7.87 14.48
C GLU A 152 -2.55 7.33 13.85
N VAL A 153 -2.65 6.46 12.85
CA VAL A 153 -1.47 5.90 12.16
C VAL A 153 -0.84 6.95 11.25
N PHE A 154 -1.67 7.69 10.51
CA PHE A 154 -1.20 8.70 9.56
C PHE A 154 -0.38 9.81 10.25
N GLU A 155 -0.80 10.23 11.44
CA GLU A 155 -0.14 11.26 12.26
C GLU A 155 0.89 10.68 13.25
N SER A 156 1.07 9.35 13.27
CA SER A 156 2.01 8.70 14.19
C SER A 156 3.47 8.86 13.77
N PRO A 157 4.44 8.67 14.70
CA PRO A 157 5.86 8.56 14.36
C PRO A 157 6.24 7.37 13.46
N ALA A 158 5.32 6.43 13.21
CA ALA A 158 5.53 5.36 12.24
C ALA A 158 5.32 5.88 10.80
N SER A 159 4.52 6.92 10.61
CA SER A 159 4.23 7.53 9.32
C SER A 159 5.44 8.26 8.76
N ILE A 160 5.84 7.89 7.54
CA ILE A 160 6.91 8.56 6.78
C ILE A 160 6.40 9.09 5.43
N VAL A 161 5.09 9.29 5.32
CA VAL A 161 4.41 9.66 4.05
C VAL A 161 4.91 10.98 3.46
N PHE A 162 5.36 11.92 4.30
CA PHE A 162 5.90 13.19 3.83
C PHE A 162 7.35 13.08 3.35
N ASP A 163 8.17 12.22 3.99
CA ASP A 163 9.50 11.89 3.48
C ASP A 163 9.40 11.14 2.15
N GLU A 164 8.44 10.21 2.03
CA GLU A 164 8.10 9.55 0.78
C GLU A 164 7.70 10.56 -0.30
N ALA A 165 6.81 11.51 0.04
CA ALA A 165 6.35 12.54 -0.88
C ALA A 165 7.51 13.44 -1.36
N GLU A 166 8.42 13.85 -0.48
CA GLU A 166 9.62 14.62 -0.85
C GLU A 166 10.52 13.83 -1.80
N ASN A 167 10.72 12.53 -1.54
CA ASN A 167 11.54 11.65 -2.36
C ASN A 167 11.04 11.50 -3.81
N ARG A 168 9.77 11.83 -4.10
CA ARG A 168 9.26 11.92 -5.49
C ARG A 168 10.00 12.98 -6.31
N LEU A 169 10.36 14.12 -5.72
CA LEU A 169 11.14 15.16 -6.41
C LEU A 169 12.51 14.65 -6.82
N HIS A 170 13.18 13.94 -5.91
CA HIS A 170 14.54 13.45 -6.11
C HIS A 170 14.60 12.33 -7.15
N THR A 171 13.66 11.40 -7.12
CA THR A 171 13.59 10.29 -8.08
C THR A 171 13.24 10.77 -9.49
N ILE A 172 12.29 11.70 -9.64
CA ILE A 172 11.98 12.31 -10.95
C ILE A 172 13.19 13.07 -11.50
N LYS A 173 13.89 13.84 -10.66
CA LYS A 173 15.13 14.52 -11.04
C LYS A 173 16.19 13.53 -11.54
N ALA A 174 16.37 12.41 -10.85
CA ALA A 174 17.33 11.38 -11.28
C ALA A 174 16.98 10.81 -12.66
N ILE A 175 15.70 10.56 -12.94
CA ILE A 175 15.25 10.10 -14.27
C ILE A 175 15.56 11.15 -15.34
N MET A 176 15.26 12.42 -15.09
CA MET A 176 15.55 13.50 -16.04
C MET A 176 17.04 13.63 -16.32
N VAL A 177 17.89 13.58 -15.29
CA VAL A 177 19.35 13.64 -15.46
C VAL A 177 19.86 12.42 -16.24
N ALA A 178 19.40 11.22 -15.92
CA ALA A 178 19.87 10.00 -16.59
C ALA A 178 19.45 9.90 -18.07
N THR A 179 18.36 10.57 -18.46
CA THR A 179 17.80 10.46 -19.81
C THR A 179 18.07 11.68 -20.70
N LEU A 180 18.27 12.86 -20.10
CA LEU A 180 18.43 14.13 -20.81
C LEU A 180 19.68 14.90 -20.39
N GLY A 181 20.41 14.46 -19.37
CA GLY A 181 21.68 15.06 -18.96
C GLY A 181 22.81 14.71 -19.93
N ASP A 182 23.76 15.62 -20.06
CA ASP A 182 25.01 15.44 -20.82
C ASP A 182 25.97 14.46 -20.12
#